data_AF-A0A7J3ELD1-F1
#
_entry.id   AF-A0A7J3ELD1-F1
#
_cell.length_a   1.000
_cell.length_b   1.000
_cell.length_c   1.000
_cell.angle_alpha   90.00
_cell.angle_beta   90.00
_cell.angle_gamma   90.00
#
_symmetry.space_group_name_H-M   'P 1'
#
loop_
_entity.id
_entity.type
_entity.pdbx_description
1 polymer ?
#
loop_
_entity_poly.entity_id
_entity_poly.type
_entity_poly.pdbx_seq_one_letter_code
_entity_poly.pdbx_strand_id
1 'polypeptide(L)'
;MLDKILRKYRRYVALVDPRIEKYANAERELKQALILAPISLVPAVLHYVGVLGADPALTTSLSALIFVLLTYRVLETLTSITTINKRLDDELPFATLVAAAASKTGLEFAEFLRFASSSKTFKSFKFLSERFVKLAEVLGIVGALTTLSKITSGKTKYFLLEYSLALNPGTALTQLRDAAADYVKTIYSQVAKSINFRINAGLITCVALTMGPLVSVSMTFLIGDELTGFVVPALVLAGFLTSSLFPDYPVGLQVVIDEGTLRVFRASYVAGTLLLILPLHYLVSEDLRGFVKLLQTTSTASLVIGVFPMILQLMAVSTAVGGRVVSRASNHVRVFRSFYLYEDEELREVVRKRVRSWLALYLSDALAFLKKLGDCEPEVFDLFVNFFYEVRRTLRYYVSALTMMCFIVVLTPFLMASTISLSYEATPSTSVLLISYVSVLALGY
;
A
#
# COMPACT_ATOMS: atom_id res chain seq x y z
N MET A 1 22.92 23.89 -8.52
CA MET A 1 22.12 22.95 -7.70
C MET A 1 20.81 22.56 -8.40
N LEU A 2 20.07 23.53 -8.96
CA LEU A 2 18.83 23.32 -9.70
C LEU A 2 18.97 22.34 -10.89
N ASP A 3 20.05 22.43 -11.67
CA ASP A 3 20.30 21.49 -12.79
C ASP A 3 20.52 20.04 -12.36
N LYS A 4 21.00 19.81 -11.13
CA LYS A 4 21.12 18.46 -10.57
C LYS A 4 19.73 17.92 -10.21
N ILE A 5 18.89 18.75 -9.59
CA ILE A 5 17.50 18.40 -9.23
C ILE A 5 16.67 18.16 -10.50
N LEU A 6 16.81 19.01 -11.51
CA LEU A 6 16.12 18.91 -12.79
C LEU A 6 16.53 17.68 -13.59
N ARG A 7 17.83 17.35 -13.62
CA ARG A 7 18.30 16.07 -14.19
C ARG A 7 17.76 14.87 -13.45
N LYS A 8 17.66 14.93 -12.12
CA LYS A 8 17.09 13.87 -11.29
C LYS A 8 15.59 13.72 -11.58
N TYR A 9 14.83 14.81 -11.59
CA TYR A 9 13.40 14.84 -11.88
C TYR A 9 13.09 14.32 -13.29
N ARG A 10 13.83 14.74 -14.32
CA ARG A 10 13.71 14.22 -15.70
C ARG A 10 13.93 12.71 -15.78
N ARG A 11 14.98 12.19 -15.13
CA ARG A 11 15.23 10.74 -15.06
C ARG A 11 14.07 10.00 -14.41
N TYR A 12 13.43 10.61 -13.42
CA TYR A 12 12.30 10.02 -12.74
C TYR A 12 10.98 10.12 -13.52
N VAL A 13 10.71 11.22 -14.21
CA VAL A 13 9.54 11.36 -15.10
C VAL A 13 9.60 10.33 -16.23
N ALA A 14 10.80 10.08 -16.78
CA ALA A 14 11.02 9.03 -17.77
C ALA A 14 10.66 7.63 -17.27
N LEU A 15 10.56 7.40 -15.95
CA LEU A 15 10.23 6.13 -15.31
C LEU A 15 8.71 5.92 -15.24
N VAL A 16 7.95 7.00 -15.03
CA VAL A 16 6.47 6.98 -14.88
C VAL A 16 5.76 6.96 -16.23
N ASP A 17 6.25 7.73 -17.21
CA ASP A 17 5.60 7.85 -18.51
C ASP A 17 6.64 7.75 -19.64
N PRO A 18 6.46 6.82 -20.60
CA PRO A 18 7.35 6.69 -21.74
C PRO A 18 7.17 7.81 -22.79
N ARG A 19 6.16 8.69 -22.66
CA ARG A 19 5.91 9.76 -23.62
C ARG A 19 6.93 10.90 -23.51
N ILE A 20 7.55 11.26 -24.63
CA ILE A 20 8.57 12.31 -24.76
C ILE A 20 8.02 13.69 -24.31
N GLU A 21 6.74 13.95 -24.54
CA GLU A 21 6.08 15.22 -24.19
C GLU A 21 6.13 15.53 -22.68
N LYS A 22 5.93 14.53 -21.82
CA LYS A 22 6.06 14.72 -20.36
C LYS A 22 7.51 14.99 -19.96
N TYR A 23 8.47 14.37 -20.64
CA TYR A 23 9.89 14.63 -20.40
C TYR A 23 10.28 16.07 -20.77
N ALA A 24 9.73 16.59 -21.87
CA ALA A 24 9.93 17.98 -22.30
C ALA A 24 9.28 18.98 -21.32
N ASN A 25 8.07 18.69 -20.85
CA ASN A 25 7.31 19.56 -19.94
C ASN A 25 7.79 19.52 -18.49
N ALA A 26 8.54 18.49 -18.07
CA ALA A 26 9.04 18.32 -16.71
C ALA A 26 9.86 19.51 -16.19
N GLU A 27 10.59 20.22 -17.06
CA GLU A 27 11.32 21.44 -16.68
C GLU A 27 10.38 22.60 -16.36
N ARG A 28 9.31 22.76 -17.15
CA ARG A 28 8.32 23.82 -16.97
C ARG A 28 7.49 23.57 -15.71
N GLU A 29 7.07 22.33 -15.47
CA GLU A 29 6.34 21.92 -14.27
C GLU A 29 7.15 22.12 -12.99
N LEU A 30 8.43 21.69 -12.99
CA LEU A 30 9.31 21.85 -11.83
C LEU A 30 9.60 23.33 -11.55
N LYS A 31 9.86 24.14 -12.59
CA LYS A 31 10.07 25.59 -12.45
C LYS A 31 8.82 26.29 -11.92
N GLN A 32 7.64 25.94 -12.42
CA GLN A 32 6.37 26.49 -11.94
C GLN A 32 6.15 26.17 -10.46
N ALA A 33 6.30 24.92 -10.03
CA ALA A 33 6.14 24.56 -8.62
C ALA A 33 7.17 25.26 -7.71
N LEU A 34 8.43 25.37 -8.14
CA LEU A 34 9.49 25.96 -7.33
C LEU A 34 9.35 27.49 -7.18
N ILE A 35 8.75 28.16 -8.17
CA ILE A 35 8.45 29.60 -8.13
C ILE A 35 7.13 29.90 -7.41
N LEU A 36 6.10 29.07 -7.61
CA LEU A 36 4.75 29.31 -7.08
C LEU A 36 4.59 28.87 -5.62
N ALA A 37 5.32 27.86 -5.16
CA ALA A 37 5.26 27.37 -3.78
C ALA A 37 5.68 28.43 -2.72
N PRO A 38 6.76 29.21 -2.89
CA PRO A 38 7.08 30.32 -2.00
C PRO A 38 6.02 31.42 -2.03
N ILE A 39 5.45 31.70 -3.22
CA ILE A 39 4.42 32.74 -3.40
C ILE A 39 3.13 32.37 -2.64
N SER A 40 2.80 31.08 -2.55
CA SER A 40 1.62 30.63 -1.76
C SER A 40 1.73 30.83 -0.25
N LEU A 41 2.93 31.07 0.29
CA LEU A 41 3.14 31.38 1.71
C LEU A 41 2.99 32.88 2.02
N VAL A 42 2.97 33.74 0.99
CA VAL A 42 2.87 35.20 1.14
C VAL A 42 1.64 35.64 1.94
N PRO A 43 0.42 35.07 1.74
CA PRO A 43 -0.75 35.44 2.55
C PRO A 43 -0.57 35.11 4.05
N ALA A 44 0.08 33.99 4.39
CA ALA A 44 0.36 33.63 5.78
C ALA A 44 1.41 34.53 6.42
N VAL A 45 2.46 34.90 5.66
CA VAL A 45 3.50 35.82 6.13
C VAL A 45 2.93 37.23 6.31
N LEU A 46 2.12 37.72 5.38
CA LEU A 46 1.48 39.04 5.48
C LEU A 46 0.48 39.12 6.64
N HIS A 47 -0.21 38.02 6.95
CA HIS A 47 -1.05 37.94 8.14
C HIS A 47 -0.22 37.95 9.42
N TYR A 48 0.87 37.17 9.49
CA TYR A 48 1.78 37.15 10.64
C TYR A 48 2.47 38.51 10.90
N VAL A 49 2.76 39.27 9.85
CA VAL A 49 3.33 40.63 9.92
C VAL A 49 2.25 41.70 10.21
N GLY A 50 0.99 41.30 10.39
CA GLY A 50 -0.10 42.19 10.80
C GLY A 50 -0.69 43.06 9.68
N VAL A 51 -0.40 42.73 8.41
CA VAL A 51 -0.88 43.48 7.24
C VAL A 51 -2.30 43.08 6.85
N LEU A 52 -2.72 41.85 7.18
CA LEU A 52 -4.06 41.32 6.89
C LEU A 52 -4.88 41.18 8.17
N GLY A 53 -5.99 41.94 8.28
CA GLY A 53 -6.93 41.89 9.40
C GLY A 53 -7.98 40.76 9.33
N ALA A 54 -7.68 39.68 8.62
CA ALA A 54 -8.56 38.52 8.47
C ALA A 54 -8.27 37.45 9.53
N ASP A 55 -9.19 36.50 9.73
CA ASP A 55 -9.05 35.44 10.72
C ASP A 55 -7.77 34.60 10.49
N PRO A 56 -6.93 34.36 11.53
CA PRO A 56 -5.67 33.64 11.42
C PRO A 56 -5.84 32.20 10.93
N ALA A 57 -6.93 31.54 11.31
CA ALA A 57 -7.23 30.18 10.87
C ALA A 57 -7.57 30.11 9.37
N LEU A 58 -8.20 31.16 8.83
CA LEU A 58 -8.69 31.18 7.45
C LEU A 58 -7.57 31.57 6.47
N THR A 59 -6.71 32.51 6.84
CA THR A 59 -5.55 32.92 6.03
C THR A 59 -4.49 31.83 5.96
N THR A 60 -4.22 31.14 7.06
CA THR A 60 -3.25 30.03 7.11
C THR A 60 -3.77 28.81 6.37
N SER A 61 -5.04 28.40 6.54
CA SER A 61 -5.63 27.28 5.81
C SER A 61 -5.71 27.52 4.30
N LEU A 62 -6.05 28.73 3.86
CA LEU A 62 -6.11 29.09 2.45
C LEU A 62 -4.71 29.12 1.80
N SER A 63 -3.71 29.63 2.52
CA SER A 63 -2.30 29.57 2.07
C SER A 63 -1.79 28.13 1.92
N ALA A 64 -2.14 27.26 2.87
CA ALA A 64 -1.77 25.84 2.84
C ALA A 64 -2.51 25.10 1.70
N LEU A 65 -3.78 25.40 1.47
CA LEU A 65 -4.56 24.82 0.36
C LEU A 65 -3.98 25.23 -0.99
N ILE A 66 -3.63 26.52 -1.17
CA ILE A 66 -3.01 27.02 -2.39
C ILE A 66 -1.62 26.38 -2.60
N PHE A 67 -0.82 26.25 -1.54
CA PHE A 67 0.46 25.54 -1.59
C PHE A 67 0.29 24.08 -2.05
N VAL A 68 -0.68 23.37 -1.47
CA VAL A 68 -0.98 21.98 -1.83
C VAL A 68 -1.44 21.89 -3.29
N LEU A 69 -2.35 22.76 -3.74
CA LEU A 69 -2.84 22.77 -5.13
C LEU A 69 -1.74 23.08 -6.15
N LEU A 70 -0.85 24.02 -5.85
CA LEU A 70 0.26 24.42 -6.73
C LEU A 70 1.38 23.38 -6.79
N THR A 71 1.60 22.66 -5.69
CA THR A 71 2.60 21.58 -5.63
C THR A 71 2.03 20.22 -6.02
N TYR A 72 0.70 20.05 -6.07
CA TYR A 72 0.02 18.77 -6.23
C TYR A 72 0.55 17.94 -7.39
N ARG A 73 0.67 18.51 -8.60
CA ARG A 73 1.15 17.76 -9.78
C ARG A 73 2.60 17.26 -9.63
N VAL A 74 3.47 18.10 -9.08
CA VAL A 74 4.87 17.72 -8.83
C VAL A 74 4.95 16.71 -7.69
N LEU A 75 4.15 16.89 -6.64
CA LEU A 75 4.05 15.96 -5.52
C LEU A 75 3.50 14.60 -5.97
N GLU A 76 2.44 14.56 -6.77
CA GLU A 76 1.83 13.38 -7.37
C GLU A 76 2.83 12.63 -8.26
N THR A 77 3.58 13.38 -9.08
CA THR A 77 4.62 12.78 -9.91
C THR A 77 5.72 12.20 -9.01
N LEU A 78 6.23 12.95 -8.03
CA LEU A 78 7.26 12.48 -7.10
C LEU A 78 6.79 11.29 -6.24
N THR A 79 5.54 11.27 -5.78
CA THR A 79 4.97 10.16 -5.01
C THR A 79 4.76 8.94 -5.91
N SER A 80 4.31 9.11 -7.15
CA SER A 80 4.23 8.00 -8.12
C SER A 80 5.62 7.40 -8.41
N ILE A 81 6.66 8.24 -8.49
CA ILE A 81 8.05 7.80 -8.69
C ILE A 81 8.57 7.03 -7.49
N THR A 82 8.39 7.57 -6.28
CA THR A 82 8.90 6.94 -5.06
C THR A 82 8.16 5.64 -4.79
N THR A 83 6.86 5.58 -5.06
CA THR A 83 6.07 4.35 -4.94
C THR A 83 6.50 3.30 -5.96
N ILE A 84 6.75 3.65 -7.23
CA ILE A 84 7.25 2.68 -8.22
C ILE A 84 8.64 2.14 -7.83
N ASN A 85 9.58 3.01 -7.43
CA ASN A 85 10.91 2.57 -7.02
C ASN A 85 10.88 1.70 -5.76
N LYS A 86 10.07 2.08 -4.78
CA LYS A 86 9.87 1.29 -3.57
C LYS A 86 9.28 -0.07 -3.89
N ARG A 87 8.27 -0.13 -4.77
CA ARG A 87 7.67 -1.40 -5.19
C ARG A 87 8.62 -2.26 -6.03
N LEU A 88 9.48 -1.67 -6.85
CA LEU A 88 10.56 -2.41 -7.53
C LEU A 88 11.50 -3.07 -6.52
N ASP A 89 11.92 -2.33 -5.49
CA ASP A 89 12.76 -2.89 -4.42
C ASP A 89 12.04 -3.95 -3.57
N ASP A 90 10.72 -3.86 -3.44
CA ASP A 90 9.89 -4.86 -2.74
C ASP A 90 9.61 -6.11 -3.60
N GLU A 91 9.47 -5.97 -4.93
CA GLU A 91 9.24 -7.07 -5.89
C GLU A 91 10.54 -7.79 -6.28
N LEU A 92 11.69 -7.10 -6.29
CA LEU A 92 13.00 -7.63 -6.69
C LEU A 92 13.37 -8.95 -6.01
N PRO A 93 13.19 -9.11 -4.69
CA PRO A 93 13.58 -10.33 -4.01
C PRO A 93 12.75 -11.56 -4.44
N PHE A 94 11.50 -11.35 -4.83
CA PHE A 94 10.64 -12.39 -5.39
C PHE A 94 11.06 -12.75 -6.83
N ALA A 95 11.42 -11.74 -7.62
CA ALA A 95 11.91 -11.93 -8.99
C ALA A 95 13.24 -12.71 -9.03
N THR A 96 14.20 -12.35 -8.16
CA THR A 96 15.51 -13.01 -8.08
C THR A 96 15.42 -14.45 -7.60
N LEU A 97 14.54 -14.74 -6.63
CA LEU A 97 14.32 -16.10 -6.12
C LEU A 97 13.77 -17.04 -7.21
N VAL A 98 12.78 -16.58 -8.00
CA VAL A 98 12.21 -17.37 -9.10
C VAL A 98 13.22 -17.58 -10.21
N ALA A 99 13.98 -16.54 -10.56
CA ALA A 99 15.06 -16.65 -11.55
C ALA A 99 16.14 -17.63 -11.08
N ALA A 100 16.56 -17.55 -9.81
CA ALA A 100 17.56 -18.44 -9.24
C ALA A 100 17.08 -19.91 -9.24
N ALA A 101 15.80 -20.18 -9.01
CA ALA A 101 15.27 -21.54 -8.96
C ALA A 101 15.42 -22.32 -10.29
N ALA A 102 15.55 -21.64 -11.44
CA ALA A 102 15.80 -22.30 -12.73
C ALA A 102 17.29 -22.64 -13.00
N SER A 103 18.23 -22.05 -12.22
CA SER A 103 19.70 -22.23 -12.23
C SER A 103 20.29 -23.12 -13.33
N LYS A 104 20.54 -22.59 -14.54
CA LYS A 104 21.10 -23.38 -15.67
C LYS A 104 22.29 -22.72 -16.37
N THR A 105 22.19 -21.45 -16.71
CA THR A 105 23.03 -20.70 -17.64
C THR A 105 23.53 -19.37 -17.09
N GLY A 106 22.91 -18.85 -16.04
CA GLY A 106 23.17 -17.52 -15.52
C GLY A 106 22.42 -16.41 -16.25
N LEU A 107 21.57 -16.72 -17.24
CA LEU A 107 20.71 -15.77 -17.98
C LEU A 107 19.26 -15.73 -17.46
N GLU A 108 18.93 -16.49 -16.43
CA GLU A 108 17.57 -16.74 -15.96
C GLU A 108 16.87 -15.45 -15.53
N PHE A 109 17.61 -14.48 -14.97
CA PHE A 109 17.02 -13.20 -14.59
C PHE A 109 16.65 -12.36 -15.82
N ALA A 110 17.44 -12.40 -16.90
CA ALA A 110 17.09 -11.76 -18.16
C ALA A 110 15.86 -12.42 -18.80
N GLU A 111 15.75 -13.75 -18.72
CA GLU A 111 14.58 -14.49 -19.18
C GLU A 111 13.34 -14.20 -18.34
N PHE A 112 13.52 -14.06 -17.02
CA PHE A 112 12.48 -13.60 -16.12
C PHE A 112 11.99 -12.21 -16.49
N LEU A 113 12.89 -11.26 -16.81
CA LEU A 113 12.49 -9.93 -17.27
C LEU A 113 11.66 -10.02 -18.55
N ARG A 114 12.02 -10.88 -19.52
CA ARG A 114 11.20 -11.11 -20.71
C ARG A 114 9.82 -11.67 -20.36
N PHE A 115 9.75 -12.64 -19.44
CA PHE A 115 8.50 -13.20 -18.97
C PHE A 115 7.61 -12.16 -18.26
N ALA A 116 8.19 -11.39 -17.34
CA ALA A 116 7.49 -10.41 -16.51
C ALA A 116 6.93 -9.22 -17.32
N SER A 117 7.41 -8.98 -18.55
CA SER A 117 6.80 -7.99 -19.46
C SER A 117 5.31 -8.24 -19.73
N SER A 118 4.88 -9.50 -19.60
CA SER A 118 3.49 -9.92 -19.80
C SER A 118 2.77 -10.30 -18.49
N SER A 119 3.47 -10.28 -17.35
CA SER A 119 2.90 -10.69 -16.08
C SER A 119 1.86 -9.67 -15.57
N LYS A 120 0.76 -10.19 -15.03
CA LYS A 120 -0.27 -9.39 -14.34
C LYS A 120 0.04 -9.20 -12.85
N THR A 121 1.00 -9.96 -12.31
CA THR A 121 1.34 -10.03 -10.89
C THR A 121 2.45 -9.05 -10.52
N PHE A 122 3.50 -8.99 -11.34
CA PHE A 122 4.65 -8.10 -11.17
C PHE A 122 4.40 -6.75 -11.82
N LYS A 123 3.55 -5.91 -11.21
CA LYS A 123 3.13 -4.64 -11.83
C LYS A 123 4.30 -3.69 -12.05
N SER A 124 5.21 -3.58 -11.08
CA SER A 124 6.32 -2.63 -11.14
C SER A 124 7.43 -3.17 -12.03
N PHE A 125 7.76 -4.46 -11.88
CA PHE A 125 8.69 -5.16 -12.77
C PHE A 125 8.20 -5.21 -14.22
N LYS A 126 6.90 -5.29 -14.49
CA LYS A 126 6.35 -5.23 -15.85
C LYS A 126 6.82 -3.98 -16.60
N PHE A 127 6.75 -2.79 -15.98
CA PHE A 127 7.22 -1.55 -16.60
C PHE A 127 8.72 -1.59 -16.92
N LEU A 128 9.52 -2.18 -16.02
CA LEU A 128 10.96 -2.34 -16.22
C LEU A 128 11.26 -3.38 -17.31
N SER A 129 10.52 -4.47 -17.32
CA SER A 129 10.60 -5.58 -18.26
C SER A 129 10.21 -5.21 -19.69
N GLU A 130 9.13 -4.45 -19.88
CA GLU A 130 8.73 -3.95 -21.20
C GLU A 130 9.84 -3.09 -21.83
N ARG A 131 10.54 -2.31 -21.00
CA ARG A 131 11.70 -1.52 -21.43
C ARG A 131 12.93 -2.40 -21.66
N PHE A 132 13.14 -3.40 -20.81
CA PHE A 132 14.23 -4.36 -20.98
C PHE A 132 14.13 -5.05 -22.33
N VAL A 133 12.95 -5.57 -22.71
CA VAL A 133 12.74 -6.27 -23.98
C VAL A 133 13.15 -5.37 -25.16
N LYS A 134 12.65 -4.13 -25.20
CA LYS A 134 12.97 -3.16 -26.26
C LYS A 134 14.45 -2.77 -26.29
N LEU A 135 15.07 -2.56 -25.13
CA LEU A 135 16.48 -2.19 -25.04
C LEU A 135 17.41 -3.36 -25.38
N ALA A 136 17.03 -4.58 -25.01
CA ALA A 136 17.83 -5.78 -25.25
C ALA A 136 17.90 -6.11 -26.75
N GLU A 137 16.87 -5.79 -27.53
CA GLU A 137 16.87 -5.91 -28.99
C GLU A 137 17.92 -4.99 -29.65
N VAL A 138 18.18 -3.80 -29.07
CA VAL A 138 19.06 -2.79 -29.67
C VAL A 138 20.49 -2.83 -29.11
N LEU A 139 20.63 -3.02 -27.79
CA LEU A 139 21.90 -2.88 -27.07
C LEU A 139 22.46 -4.21 -26.55
N GLY A 140 21.75 -5.32 -26.77
CA GLY A 140 22.02 -6.60 -26.11
C GLY A 140 21.67 -6.60 -24.61
N ILE A 141 21.73 -7.78 -23.98
CA ILE A 141 21.29 -7.99 -22.59
C ILE A 141 22.08 -7.12 -21.60
N VAL A 142 23.42 -7.10 -21.72
CA VAL A 142 24.29 -6.34 -20.81
C VAL A 142 24.03 -4.83 -20.93
N GLY A 143 24.01 -4.31 -22.16
CA GLY A 143 23.73 -2.90 -22.43
C GLY A 143 22.34 -2.46 -21.95
N ALA A 144 21.33 -3.32 -22.09
CA ALA A 144 19.98 -3.08 -21.57
C ALA A 144 19.97 -3.00 -20.03
N LEU A 145 20.58 -3.97 -19.34
CA LEU A 145 20.63 -3.99 -17.86
C LEU A 145 21.39 -2.78 -17.29
N THR A 146 22.53 -2.41 -17.87
CA THR A 146 23.29 -1.21 -17.47
C THR A 146 22.53 0.08 -17.73
N THR A 147 21.67 0.12 -18.74
CA THR A 147 20.82 1.29 -19.01
C THR A 147 19.68 1.38 -18.02
N LEU A 148 19.05 0.25 -17.69
CA LEU A 148 17.98 0.20 -16.69
C LEU A 148 18.49 0.56 -15.29
N SER A 149 19.69 0.13 -14.89
CA SER A 149 20.28 0.48 -13.59
C SER A 149 20.53 1.99 -13.42
N LYS A 150 20.70 2.74 -14.51
CA LYS A 150 20.83 4.21 -14.47
C LYS A 150 19.49 4.91 -14.22
N ILE A 151 18.38 4.23 -14.49
CA ILE A 151 17.02 4.76 -14.40
C ILE A 151 16.40 4.36 -13.05
N THR A 152 16.66 3.15 -12.57
CA THR A 152 16.20 2.69 -11.26
C THR A 152 17.00 3.29 -10.09
N SER A 153 16.48 3.12 -8.89
CA SER A 153 17.14 3.52 -7.64
C SER A 153 17.11 2.39 -6.61
N GLY A 154 17.73 2.60 -5.45
CA GLY A 154 17.70 1.63 -4.36
C GLY A 154 18.40 0.31 -4.66
N LYS A 155 17.84 -0.79 -4.14
CA LYS A 155 18.42 -2.15 -4.25
C LYS A 155 18.42 -2.64 -5.70
N THR A 156 17.35 -2.35 -6.43
CA THR A 156 17.15 -2.76 -7.82
C THR A 156 18.25 -2.22 -8.72
N LYS A 157 18.68 -0.97 -8.50
CA LYS A 157 19.81 -0.39 -9.23
C LYS A 157 21.10 -1.19 -9.05
N TYR A 158 21.46 -1.48 -7.81
CA TYR A 158 22.72 -2.18 -7.51
C TYR A 158 22.69 -3.60 -8.05
N PHE A 159 21.59 -4.32 -7.85
CA PHE A 159 21.42 -5.67 -8.37
C PHE A 159 21.55 -5.72 -9.91
N LEU A 160 20.85 -4.84 -10.64
CA LEU A 160 20.93 -4.81 -12.11
C LEU A 160 22.35 -4.50 -12.61
N LEU A 161 23.07 -3.62 -11.91
CA LEU A 161 24.44 -3.27 -12.24
C LEU A 161 25.38 -4.46 -12.00
N GLU A 162 25.34 -5.06 -10.81
CA GLU A 162 26.17 -6.20 -10.42
C GLU A 162 25.91 -7.41 -11.32
N TYR A 163 24.64 -7.73 -11.59
CA TYR A 163 24.28 -8.82 -12.49
C TYR A 163 24.77 -8.54 -13.92
N SER A 164 24.68 -7.30 -14.41
CA SER A 164 25.23 -6.94 -15.73
C SER A 164 26.75 -7.11 -15.80
N LEU A 165 27.46 -6.81 -14.71
CA LEU A 165 28.91 -6.99 -14.62
C LEU A 165 29.31 -8.45 -14.50
N ALA A 166 28.48 -9.29 -13.87
CA ALA A 166 28.71 -10.73 -13.68
C ALA A 166 28.44 -11.57 -14.95
N LEU A 167 27.69 -11.04 -15.91
CA LEU A 167 27.44 -11.72 -17.20
C LEU A 167 28.70 -11.89 -18.05
N ASN A 168 29.55 -10.86 -18.12
CA ASN A 168 30.80 -10.90 -18.90
C ASN A 168 31.83 -11.94 -18.42
N PRO A 169 32.14 -12.05 -17.11
CA PRO A 169 33.05 -13.07 -16.58
C PRO A 169 32.41 -14.46 -16.43
N GLY A 170 31.11 -14.62 -16.71
CA GLY A 170 30.41 -15.90 -16.56
C GLY A 170 30.07 -16.27 -15.10
N THR A 171 30.14 -15.32 -14.16
CA THR A 171 29.80 -15.52 -12.74
C THR A 171 28.37 -15.13 -12.40
N ALA A 172 27.53 -14.89 -13.41
CA ALA A 172 26.14 -14.45 -13.23
C ALA A 172 25.28 -15.46 -12.44
N LEU A 173 25.54 -16.76 -12.62
CA LEU A 173 24.82 -17.82 -11.92
C LEU A 173 25.13 -17.82 -10.41
N THR A 174 26.40 -17.69 -10.02
CA THR A 174 26.80 -17.59 -8.61
C THR A 174 26.25 -16.31 -7.98
N GLN A 175 26.37 -15.17 -8.68
CA GLN A 175 25.79 -13.90 -8.22
C GLN A 175 24.28 -14.00 -7.99
N LEU A 176 23.55 -14.67 -8.88
CA LEU A 176 22.10 -14.84 -8.78
C LEU A 176 21.71 -15.71 -7.57
N ARG A 177 22.45 -16.79 -7.32
CA ARG A 177 22.23 -17.68 -6.15
C ARG A 177 22.57 -16.99 -4.84
N ASP A 178 23.71 -16.29 -4.77
CA ASP A 178 24.13 -15.56 -3.56
C ASP A 178 23.15 -14.44 -3.23
N ALA A 179 22.75 -13.66 -4.24
CA ALA A 179 21.73 -12.64 -4.09
C ALA A 179 20.40 -13.23 -3.61
N ALA A 180 19.96 -14.36 -4.17
CA ALA A 180 18.75 -15.03 -3.73
C ALA A 180 18.83 -15.46 -2.25
N ALA A 181 19.94 -16.07 -1.83
CA ALA A 181 20.14 -16.49 -0.43
C ALA A 181 20.14 -15.31 0.54
N ASP A 182 20.81 -14.20 0.19
CA ASP A 182 20.84 -12.97 0.99
C ASP A 182 19.46 -12.30 1.04
N TYR A 183 18.74 -12.32 -0.08
CA TYR A 183 17.39 -11.81 -0.14
C TYR A 183 16.43 -12.64 0.71
N VAL A 184 16.49 -13.97 0.73
CA VAL A 184 15.62 -14.78 1.61
C VAL A 184 15.76 -14.35 3.08
N LYS A 185 16.99 -14.20 3.57
CA LYS A 185 17.26 -13.74 4.95
C LYS A 185 16.75 -12.31 5.18
N THR A 186 16.99 -11.43 4.20
CA THR A 186 16.62 -10.01 4.29
C THR A 186 15.11 -9.80 4.24
N ILE A 187 14.41 -10.43 3.29
CA ILE A 187 12.95 -10.34 3.11
C ILE A 187 12.26 -10.84 4.36
N TYR A 188 12.71 -11.94 4.97
CA TYR A 188 12.14 -12.43 6.23
C TYR A 188 12.13 -11.32 7.29
N SER A 189 13.30 -10.71 7.55
CA SER A 189 13.41 -9.64 8.54
C SER A 189 12.57 -8.41 8.17
N GLN A 190 12.48 -8.07 6.88
CA GLN A 190 11.75 -6.90 6.40
C GLN A 190 10.24 -7.10 6.43
N VAL A 191 9.74 -8.25 5.98
CA VAL A 191 8.33 -8.64 6.00
C VAL A 191 7.85 -8.76 7.44
N ALA A 192 8.61 -9.41 8.32
CA ALA A 192 8.29 -9.49 9.74
C ALA A 192 8.25 -8.11 10.41
N LYS A 193 9.26 -7.25 10.18
CA LYS A 193 9.26 -5.88 10.70
C LYS A 193 8.11 -5.03 10.15
N SER A 194 7.80 -5.14 8.86
CA SER A 194 6.70 -4.41 8.24
C SER A 194 5.34 -4.86 8.78
N ILE A 195 5.15 -6.17 8.95
CA ILE A 195 3.94 -6.74 9.55
C ILE A 195 3.81 -6.30 11.00
N ASN A 196 4.86 -6.41 11.81
CA ASN A 196 4.84 -5.99 13.21
C ASN A 196 4.57 -4.49 13.34
N PHE A 197 5.20 -3.66 12.50
CA PHE A 197 4.94 -2.22 12.48
C PHE A 197 3.47 -1.94 12.14
N ARG A 198 2.88 -2.65 11.17
CA ARG A 198 1.46 -2.52 10.83
C ARG A 198 0.53 -2.98 11.92
N ILE A 199 0.82 -4.09 12.56
CA ILE A 199 0.03 -4.60 13.69
C ILE A 199 0.07 -3.56 14.81
N ASN A 200 1.25 -3.06 15.16
CA ASN A 200 1.39 -2.05 16.19
C ASN A 200 0.71 -0.74 15.82
N ALA A 201 0.91 -0.24 14.60
CA ALA A 201 0.25 0.97 14.12
C ALA A 201 -1.27 0.79 14.09
N GLY A 202 -1.77 -0.33 13.57
CA GLY A 202 -3.20 -0.66 13.52
C GLY A 202 -3.82 -0.77 14.92
N LEU A 203 -3.13 -1.42 15.86
CA LEU A 203 -3.56 -1.51 17.27
C LEU A 203 -3.54 -0.13 17.95
N ILE A 204 -2.50 0.68 17.76
CA ILE A 204 -2.43 2.04 18.28
C ILE A 204 -3.57 2.88 17.71
N THR A 205 -3.83 2.79 16.40
CA THR A 205 -4.94 3.49 15.76
C THR A 205 -6.29 3.02 16.30
N CYS A 206 -6.50 1.71 16.46
CA CYS A 206 -7.70 1.17 17.11
C CYS A 206 -7.85 1.72 18.53
N VAL A 207 -6.81 1.66 19.35
CA VAL A 207 -6.86 2.17 20.74
C VAL A 207 -7.12 3.68 20.77
N ALA A 208 -6.45 4.46 19.93
CA ALA A 208 -6.65 5.91 19.86
C ALA A 208 -8.08 6.26 19.43
N LEU A 209 -8.62 5.56 18.43
CA LEU A 209 -9.97 5.79 17.91
C LEU A 209 -11.09 5.18 18.78
N THR A 210 -10.78 4.21 19.64
CA THR A 210 -11.75 3.65 20.60
C THR A 210 -11.73 4.41 21.93
N MET A 211 -10.56 4.57 22.55
CA MET A 211 -10.41 5.17 23.89
C MET A 211 -10.42 6.70 23.85
N GLY A 212 -9.80 7.32 22.84
CA GLY A 212 -9.74 8.78 22.73
C GLY A 212 -11.14 9.41 22.79
N PRO A 213 -12.08 8.93 21.96
CA PRO A 213 -13.48 9.36 22.02
C PRO A 213 -14.21 9.03 23.32
N LEU A 214 -14.00 7.84 23.92
CA LEU A 214 -14.63 7.46 25.20
C LEU A 214 -14.20 8.43 26.32
N VAL A 215 -12.90 8.70 26.41
CA VAL A 215 -12.33 9.64 27.38
C VAL A 215 -12.83 11.05 27.11
N SER A 216 -12.93 11.45 25.84
CA SER A 216 -13.41 12.78 25.46
C SER A 216 -14.87 13.00 25.81
N VAL A 217 -15.75 12.02 25.55
CA VAL A 217 -17.15 12.05 25.97
C VAL A 217 -17.24 12.16 27.50
N SER A 218 -16.45 11.36 28.22
CA SER A 218 -16.42 11.36 29.70
C SER A 218 -15.90 12.68 30.28
N MET A 219 -14.91 13.30 29.63
CA MET A 219 -14.35 14.60 30.06
C MET A 219 -15.25 15.77 29.69
N THR A 220 -15.98 15.69 28.58
CA THR A 220 -16.99 16.69 28.19
C THR A 220 -18.12 16.72 29.23
N PHE A 221 -18.47 15.57 29.80
CA PHE A 221 -19.41 15.50 30.92
C PHE A 221 -18.90 16.21 32.20
N LEU A 222 -17.59 16.20 32.45
CA LEU A 222 -16.98 16.79 33.66
C LEU A 222 -16.64 18.28 33.52
N ILE A 223 -16.21 18.72 32.32
CA ILE A 223 -15.62 20.05 32.09
C ILE A 223 -16.56 20.95 31.25
N GLY A 224 -17.52 20.37 30.54
CA GLY A 224 -18.45 21.10 29.65
C GLY A 224 -18.01 21.13 28.18
N ASP A 225 -18.77 21.86 27.36
CA ASP A 225 -18.72 21.79 25.89
C ASP A 225 -17.45 22.39 25.26
N GLU A 226 -16.67 23.19 26.01
CA GLU A 226 -15.45 23.86 25.51
C GLU A 226 -14.37 22.87 25.02
N LEU A 227 -14.35 21.64 25.55
CA LEU A 227 -13.39 20.61 25.17
C LEU A 227 -13.59 20.10 23.74
N THR A 228 -14.80 20.24 23.20
CA THR A 228 -15.18 19.66 21.91
C THR A 228 -14.57 20.38 20.73
N GLY A 229 -14.32 21.68 20.87
CA GLY A 229 -13.61 22.50 19.88
C GLY A 229 -12.15 22.09 19.66
N PHE A 230 -11.52 21.40 20.63
CA PHE A 230 -10.14 20.92 20.53
C PHE A 230 -10.05 19.44 20.13
N VAL A 231 -10.95 18.61 20.65
CA VAL A 231 -10.91 17.15 20.44
C VAL A 231 -11.34 16.76 19.02
N VAL A 232 -12.37 17.39 18.46
CA VAL A 232 -12.92 17.02 17.15
C VAL A 232 -11.92 17.30 16.02
N PRO A 233 -11.29 18.49 15.94
CA PRO A 233 -10.24 18.73 14.94
C PRO A 233 -9.03 17.81 15.13
N ALA A 234 -8.64 17.49 16.37
CA ALA A 234 -7.52 16.59 16.65
C ALA A 234 -7.80 15.15 16.21
N LEU A 235 -9.02 14.63 16.41
CA LEU A 235 -9.43 13.31 15.93
C LEU A 235 -9.51 13.25 14.39
N VAL A 236 -10.01 14.31 13.75
CA VAL A 236 -10.05 14.41 12.28
C VAL A 236 -8.63 14.51 11.70
N LEU A 237 -7.75 15.33 12.28
CA LEU A 237 -6.34 15.41 11.89
C LEU A 237 -5.64 14.07 12.13
N ALA A 238 -5.90 13.40 13.26
CA ALA A 238 -5.32 12.11 13.56
C ALA A 238 -5.77 11.04 12.55
N GLY A 239 -7.06 10.99 12.19
CA GLY A 239 -7.58 10.09 11.15
C GLY A 239 -7.00 10.38 9.75
N PHE A 240 -6.86 11.65 9.40
CA PHE A 240 -6.23 12.04 8.14
C PHE A 240 -4.73 11.73 8.12
N LEU A 241 -4.02 12.01 9.21
CA LEU A 241 -2.59 11.72 9.36
C LEU A 241 -2.32 10.21 9.41
N THR A 242 -3.16 9.41 10.08
CA THR A 242 -3.00 7.95 10.08
C THR A 242 -3.21 7.41 8.68
N SER A 243 -4.29 7.78 7.98
CA SER A 243 -4.54 7.30 6.60
C SER A 243 -3.44 7.68 5.59
N SER A 244 -2.77 8.83 5.80
CA SER A 244 -1.69 9.31 4.92
C SER A 244 -0.28 8.83 5.32
N LEU A 245 -0.05 8.49 6.60
CA LEU A 245 1.22 7.97 7.12
C LEU A 245 1.27 6.44 7.17
N PHE A 246 0.15 5.74 7.01
CA PHE A 246 0.14 4.28 6.91
C PHE A 246 0.94 3.87 5.66
N PRO A 247 2.01 3.06 5.82
CA PRO A 247 2.80 2.63 4.67
C PRO A 247 1.92 1.84 3.67
N ASP A 248 2.37 1.75 2.41
CA ASP A 248 1.81 0.83 1.41
C ASP A 248 1.99 -0.65 1.80
N TYR A 249 0.96 -1.49 1.63
CA TYR A 249 1.00 -2.92 1.98
C TYR A 249 2.23 -3.61 1.34
N PRO A 250 3.05 -4.35 2.13
CA PRO A 250 4.15 -5.11 1.56
C PRO A 250 3.61 -6.08 0.53
N VAL A 251 4.34 -6.26 -0.56
CA VAL A 251 3.87 -6.95 -1.77
C VAL A 251 3.27 -8.33 -1.47
N GLY A 252 3.89 -9.11 -0.56
CA GLY A 252 3.39 -10.42 -0.14
C GLY A 252 2.04 -10.45 0.61
N LEU A 253 1.56 -9.31 1.10
CA LEU A 253 0.26 -9.15 1.78
C LEU A 253 -0.81 -8.46 0.93
N GLN A 254 -0.46 -8.06 -0.30
CA GLN A 254 -1.41 -7.38 -1.17
C GLN A 254 -2.55 -8.33 -1.57
N VAL A 255 -3.75 -7.80 -1.56
CA VAL A 255 -4.94 -8.49 -2.05
C VAL A 255 -5.20 -8.04 -3.48
N VAL A 256 -5.35 -9.00 -4.38
CA VAL A 256 -5.74 -8.73 -5.76
C VAL A 256 -7.23 -8.98 -5.87
N ILE A 257 -7.95 -7.89 -6.11
CA ILE A 257 -9.41 -7.85 -6.24
C ILE A 257 -9.74 -7.70 -7.73
N ASP A 258 -10.67 -8.53 -8.22
CA ASP A 258 -11.19 -8.43 -9.57
C ASP A 258 -11.93 -7.09 -9.82
N GLU A 259 -11.98 -6.62 -11.06
CA GLU A 259 -12.50 -5.28 -11.39
C GLU A 259 -13.96 -5.08 -10.94
N GLY A 260 -14.79 -6.12 -11.04
CA GLY A 260 -16.19 -6.07 -10.59
C GLY A 260 -16.30 -5.80 -9.09
N THR A 261 -15.53 -6.52 -8.28
CA THR A 261 -15.51 -6.37 -6.82
C THR A 261 -14.82 -5.05 -6.41
N LEU A 262 -13.83 -4.58 -7.19
CA LEU A 262 -13.19 -3.28 -6.98
C LEU A 262 -14.18 -2.11 -7.17
N ARG A 263 -15.11 -2.20 -8.13
CA ARG A 263 -16.17 -1.19 -8.29
C ARG A 263 -17.08 -1.14 -7.07
N VAL A 264 -17.44 -2.30 -6.51
CA VAL A 264 -18.22 -2.36 -5.26
C VAL A 264 -17.47 -1.71 -4.11
N PHE A 265 -16.15 -1.94 -4.01
CA PHE A 265 -15.30 -1.30 -2.99
C PHE A 265 -15.23 0.22 -3.15
N ARG A 266 -15.11 0.72 -4.38
CA ARG A 266 -15.14 2.16 -4.65
C ARG A 266 -16.51 2.76 -4.34
N ALA A 267 -17.59 2.05 -4.68
CA ALA A 267 -18.94 2.48 -4.36
C ALA A 267 -19.19 2.49 -2.85
N SER A 268 -18.69 1.50 -2.10
CA SER A 268 -18.80 1.48 -0.63
C SER A 268 -17.98 2.59 0.02
N TYR A 269 -16.79 2.89 -0.51
CA TYR A 269 -16.00 4.05 -0.10
C TYR A 269 -16.77 5.36 -0.34
N VAL A 270 -17.30 5.56 -1.56
CA VAL A 270 -18.10 6.76 -1.90
C VAL A 270 -19.36 6.87 -1.03
N ALA A 271 -20.08 5.78 -0.82
CA ALA A 271 -21.23 5.74 0.08
C ALA A 271 -20.82 6.11 1.51
N GLY A 272 -19.69 5.58 2.00
CA GLY A 272 -19.12 5.97 3.27
C GLY A 272 -18.72 7.45 3.35
N THR A 273 -18.13 8.04 2.31
CA THR A 273 -17.81 9.49 2.31
C THR A 273 -19.09 10.32 2.35
N LEU A 274 -20.15 9.89 1.67
CA LEU A 274 -21.43 10.59 1.68
C LEU A 274 -22.08 10.52 3.07
N LEU A 275 -21.85 9.43 3.81
CA LEU A 275 -22.30 9.32 5.20
C LEU A 275 -21.69 10.39 6.11
N LEU A 276 -20.49 10.92 5.80
CA LEU A 276 -19.85 12.01 6.56
C LEU A 276 -20.60 13.36 6.47
N ILE A 277 -21.49 13.52 5.49
CA ILE A 277 -22.21 14.78 5.22
C ILE A 277 -23.47 14.91 6.09
N LEU A 278 -23.99 13.81 6.65
CA LEU A 278 -25.23 13.81 7.43
C LEU A 278 -25.29 14.71 8.68
N PRO A 279 -24.21 15.12 9.37
CA PRO A 279 -24.29 16.06 10.49
C PRO A 279 -24.66 17.46 10.06
N LEU A 280 -24.44 17.81 8.79
CA LEU A 280 -24.89 19.07 8.23
C LEU A 280 -26.41 19.16 8.23
N HIS A 281 -27.14 18.03 8.25
CA HIS A 281 -28.58 18.02 8.45
C HIS A 281 -28.97 18.47 9.87
N TYR A 282 -28.19 18.10 10.90
CA TYR A 282 -28.46 18.51 12.27
C TYR A 282 -28.34 20.03 12.46
N LEU A 283 -27.32 20.63 11.83
CA LEU A 283 -27.13 22.09 11.75
C LEU A 283 -28.32 22.82 11.11
N VAL A 284 -29.18 22.12 10.37
CA VAL A 284 -30.35 22.70 9.68
C VAL A 284 -31.66 22.38 10.40
N SER A 285 -31.78 21.22 11.05
CA SER A 285 -33.06 20.75 11.61
C SER A 285 -33.26 21.01 13.10
N GLU A 286 -32.19 21.24 13.88
CA GLU A 286 -32.18 21.43 15.35
C GLU A 286 -32.87 20.34 16.21
N ASP A 287 -33.46 19.30 15.61
CA ASP A 287 -34.08 18.18 16.32
C ASP A 287 -33.04 17.16 16.81
N LEU A 288 -32.78 17.22 18.12
CA LEU A 288 -31.84 16.38 18.85
C LEU A 288 -32.27 14.91 18.88
N ARG A 289 -33.58 14.62 18.92
CA ARG A 289 -34.11 13.26 19.01
C ARG A 289 -34.12 12.58 17.64
N GLY A 290 -34.43 13.34 16.59
CA GLY A 290 -34.26 12.93 15.20
C GLY A 290 -32.79 12.64 14.86
N PHE A 291 -31.86 13.49 15.34
CA PHE A 291 -30.43 13.30 15.15
C PHE A 291 -29.88 12.03 15.80
N VAL A 292 -30.27 11.72 17.05
CA VAL A 292 -29.83 10.49 17.74
C VAL A 292 -30.25 9.23 16.97
N LYS A 293 -31.49 9.18 16.46
CA LYS A 293 -31.96 8.04 15.65
C LYS A 293 -31.19 7.92 14.34
N LEU A 294 -31.00 9.04 13.66
CA LEU A 294 -30.26 9.11 12.41
C LEU A 294 -28.80 8.65 12.61
N LEU A 295 -28.17 9.09 13.69
CA LEU A 295 -26.82 8.73 14.10
C LEU A 295 -26.66 7.22 14.34
N GLN A 296 -27.63 6.59 15.03
CA GLN A 296 -27.67 5.12 15.21
C GLN A 296 -27.79 4.38 13.86
N THR A 297 -28.63 4.87 12.94
CA THR A 297 -28.77 4.25 11.61
C THR A 297 -27.53 4.44 10.73
N THR A 298 -26.89 5.61 10.77
CA THR A 298 -25.67 5.86 10.00
C THR A 298 -24.46 5.13 10.59
N SER A 299 -24.41 4.96 11.91
CA SER A 299 -23.38 4.19 12.60
C SER A 299 -23.43 2.71 12.22
N THR A 300 -24.62 2.13 12.17
CA THR A 300 -24.78 0.73 11.74
C THR A 300 -24.45 0.57 10.25
N ALA A 301 -24.86 1.53 9.41
CA ALA A 301 -24.50 1.54 7.99
C ALA A 301 -22.98 1.67 7.76
N SER A 302 -22.29 2.57 8.49
CA SER A 302 -20.83 2.75 8.37
C SER A 302 -20.06 1.51 8.83
N LEU A 303 -20.54 0.83 9.89
CA LEU A 303 -19.97 -0.41 10.40
C LEU A 303 -20.06 -1.54 9.34
N VAL A 304 -21.23 -1.70 8.71
CA VAL A 304 -21.43 -2.68 7.63
C VAL A 304 -20.52 -2.36 6.43
N ILE A 305 -20.39 -1.08 6.07
CA ILE A 305 -19.53 -0.63 4.97
C ILE A 305 -18.04 -0.85 5.29
N GLY A 306 -17.59 -0.61 6.52
CA GLY A 306 -16.19 -0.73 6.95
C GLY A 306 -15.73 -2.18 7.22
N VAL A 307 -16.61 -3.03 7.76
CA VAL A 307 -16.29 -4.44 8.05
C VAL A 307 -16.19 -5.28 6.77
N PHE A 308 -16.96 -4.94 5.74
CA PHE A 308 -16.94 -5.69 4.47
C PHE A 308 -15.54 -5.75 3.80
N PRO A 309 -14.82 -4.62 3.61
CA PRO A 309 -13.39 -4.58 3.24
C PRO A 309 -12.49 -5.51 4.06
N MET A 310 -12.62 -5.46 5.39
CA MET A 310 -11.81 -6.27 6.29
C MET A 310 -12.10 -7.77 6.14
N ILE A 311 -13.37 -8.17 5.99
CA ILE A 311 -13.75 -9.55 5.73
C ILE A 311 -13.15 -10.05 4.42
N LEU A 312 -13.20 -9.25 3.36
CA LEU A 312 -12.59 -9.61 2.07
C LEU A 312 -11.08 -9.76 2.18
N GLN A 313 -10.42 -8.90 2.94
CA GLN A 313 -8.99 -9.03 3.21
C GLN A 313 -8.69 -10.31 4.01
N LEU A 314 -9.53 -10.64 4.99
CA LEU A 314 -9.42 -11.87 5.76
C LEU A 314 -9.63 -13.12 4.90
N MET A 315 -10.61 -13.10 3.98
CA MET A 315 -10.84 -14.15 2.99
C MET A 315 -9.66 -14.28 2.01
N ALA A 316 -9.09 -13.18 1.54
CA ALA A 316 -7.93 -13.19 0.65
C ALA A 316 -6.68 -13.78 1.30
N VAL A 317 -6.45 -13.46 2.57
CA VAL A 317 -5.27 -13.87 3.31
C VAL A 317 -5.43 -15.30 3.84
N SER A 318 -6.64 -15.71 4.25
CA SER A 318 -6.95 -17.11 4.58
C SER A 318 -6.90 -18.05 3.37
N THR A 319 -7.20 -17.54 2.17
CA THR A 319 -6.99 -18.25 0.90
C THR A 319 -5.55 -18.23 0.40
N ALA A 320 -4.58 -17.71 1.17
CA ALA A 320 -3.13 -17.91 0.93
C ALA A 320 -2.70 -19.38 1.20
N VAL A 321 -3.48 -20.31 0.66
CA VAL A 321 -3.22 -21.74 0.62
C VAL A 321 -2.19 -21.96 -0.47
N GLY A 322 -0.99 -22.34 -0.06
CA GLY A 322 0.08 -22.72 -0.99
C GLY A 322 1.07 -23.72 -0.41
N GLY A 323 1.03 -24.06 0.88
CA GLY A 323 2.01 -25.02 1.43
C GLY A 323 1.86 -26.43 0.86
N ARG A 324 0.62 -26.89 0.60
CA ARG A 324 0.40 -28.19 -0.07
C ARG A 324 0.90 -28.16 -1.51
N VAL A 325 0.55 -27.11 -2.25
CA VAL A 325 1.01 -26.88 -3.64
C VAL A 325 2.53 -26.84 -3.71
N VAL A 326 3.18 -26.01 -2.88
CA VAL A 326 4.64 -25.87 -2.82
C VAL A 326 5.32 -27.17 -2.38
N SER A 327 4.73 -27.92 -1.45
CA SER A 327 5.24 -29.25 -1.07
C SER A 327 5.14 -30.25 -2.22
N ARG A 328 4.02 -30.28 -2.95
CA ARG A 328 3.86 -31.14 -4.15
C ARG A 328 4.84 -30.73 -5.25
N ALA A 329 5.03 -29.44 -5.46
CA ALA A 329 6.00 -28.90 -6.41
C ALA A 329 7.44 -29.30 -6.04
N SER A 330 7.83 -29.18 -4.77
CA SER A 330 9.14 -29.61 -4.28
C SER A 330 9.36 -31.10 -4.48
N ASN A 331 8.36 -31.92 -4.15
CA ASN A 331 8.42 -33.36 -4.39
C ASN A 331 8.56 -33.69 -5.89
N HIS A 332 7.84 -32.97 -6.76
CA HIS A 332 7.96 -33.15 -8.20
C HIS A 332 9.36 -32.80 -8.71
N VAL A 333 9.94 -31.67 -8.30
CA VAL A 333 11.30 -31.27 -8.68
C VAL A 333 12.35 -32.25 -8.18
N ARG A 334 12.21 -32.77 -6.96
CA ARG A 334 13.14 -33.76 -6.40
C ARG A 334 13.17 -35.06 -7.19
N VAL A 335 12.02 -35.47 -7.75
CA VAL A 335 11.89 -36.71 -8.54
C VAL A 335 12.27 -36.50 -10.00
N PHE A 336 11.73 -35.47 -10.65
CA PHE A 336 11.80 -35.29 -12.10
C PHE A 336 12.84 -34.26 -12.55
N ARG A 337 13.44 -33.49 -11.63
CA ARG A 337 14.38 -32.38 -11.89
C ARG A 337 13.88 -31.38 -12.94
N SER A 338 12.56 -31.32 -13.14
CA SER A 338 11.92 -30.53 -14.17
C SER A 338 10.51 -30.12 -13.73
N PHE A 339 9.99 -29.06 -14.34
CA PHE A 339 8.63 -28.54 -14.11
C PHE A 339 7.68 -28.76 -15.28
N TYR A 340 8.16 -29.38 -16.37
CA TYR A 340 7.41 -29.49 -17.62
C TYR A 340 6.04 -30.16 -17.47
N LEU A 341 5.95 -31.20 -16.64
CA LEU A 341 4.73 -32.00 -16.41
C LEU A 341 3.95 -31.60 -15.16
N TYR A 342 4.41 -30.61 -14.41
CA TYR A 342 3.73 -30.22 -13.17
C TYR A 342 2.44 -29.46 -13.47
N GLU A 343 1.33 -29.96 -12.93
CA GLU A 343 0.05 -29.27 -12.87
C GLU A 343 -0.55 -29.44 -11.47
N ASP A 344 -1.17 -28.39 -10.95
CA ASP A 344 -1.85 -28.42 -9.66
C ASP A 344 -3.22 -27.75 -9.78
N GLU A 345 -4.28 -28.53 -9.58
CA GLU A 345 -5.67 -28.07 -9.69
C GLU A 345 -6.06 -27.13 -8.55
N GLU A 346 -5.54 -27.34 -7.34
CA GLU A 346 -5.79 -26.52 -6.16
C GLU A 346 -5.30 -25.08 -6.39
N LEU A 347 -4.12 -24.93 -7.01
CA LEU A 347 -3.62 -23.61 -7.42
C LEU A 347 -4.51 -22.95 -8.48
N ARG A 348 -4.97 -23.71 -9.48
CA ARG A 348 -5.87 -23.19 -10.54
C ARG A 348 -7.19 -22.68 -9.94
N GLU A 349 -7.77 -23.40 -8.99
CA GLU A 349 -8.99 -22.99 -8.31
C GLU A 349 -8.79 -21.71 -7.48
N VAL A 350 -7.71 -21.62 -6.72
CA VAL A 350 -7.39 -20.42 -5.90
C VAL A 350 -7.16 -19.20 -6.80
N VAL A 351 -6.45 -19.36 -7.92
CA VAL A 351 -6.24 -18.29 -8.88
C VAL A 351 -7.56 -17.83 -9.53
N ARG A 352 -8.54 -18.70 -9.75
CA ARG A 352 -9.84 -18.31 -10.35
C ARG A 352 -10.76 -17.50 -9.41
N LYS A 353 -10.46 -17.41 -8.12
CA LYS A 353 -11.28 -16.64 -7.16
C LYS A 353 -11.22 -15.13 -7.45
N ARG A 354 -12.35 -14.44 -7.21
CA ARG A 354 -12.50 -12.98 -7.40
C ARG A 354 -11.66 -12.15 -6.44
N VAL A 355 -11.34 -12.71 -5.27
CA VAL A 355 -10.49 -12.11 -4.24
C VAL A 355 -9.43 -13.14 -3.89
N ARG A 356 -8.17 -12.78 -4.11
CA ARG A 356 -7.02 -13.69 -3.99
C ARG A 356 -5.79 -12.96 -3.46
N SER A 357 -4.93 -13.69 -2.75
CA SER A 357 -3.65 -13.14 -2.30
C SER A 357 -2.70 -12.93 -3.48
N TRP A 358 -1.89 -11.87 -3.41
CA TRP A 358 -0.78 -11.68 -4.36
C TRP A 358 0.20 -12.85 -4.32
N LEU A 359 0.43 -13.45 -3.15
CA LEU A 359 1.29 -14.62 -2.96
C LEU A 359 0.84 -15.83 -3.81
N ALA A 360 -0.47 -16.08 -3.93
CA ALA A 360 -1.00 -17.16 -4.76
C ALA A 360 -0.80 -16.89 -6.26
N LEU A 361 -0.96 -15.63 -6.69
CA LEU A 361 -0.66 -15.21 -8.06
C LEU A 361 0.83 -15.30 -8.37
N TYR A 362 1.67 -14.89 -7.43
CA TYR A 362 3.12 -15.03 -7.53
C TYR A 362 3.53 -16.49 -7.68
N LEU A 363 2.96 -17.40 -6.87
CA LEU A 363 3.23 -18.83 -7.00
C LEU A 363 2.83 -19.37 -8.38
N SER A 364 1.67 -18.95 -8.90
CA SER A 364 1.21 -19.32 -10.24
C SER A 364 2.17 -18.82 -11.34
N ASP A 365 2.56 -17.55 -11.30
CA ASP A 365 3.47 -16.96 -12.28
C ASP A 365 4.88 -17.56 -12.18
N ALA A 366 5.36 -17.83 -10.96
CA ALA A 366 6.65 -18.47 -10.70
C ALA A 366 6.69 -19.89 -11.30
N LEU A 367 5.67 -20.70 -11.05
CA LEU A 367 5.57 -22.05 -11.61
C LEU A 367 5.41 -22.04 -13.13
N ALA A 368 4.66 -21.09 -13.69
CA ALA A 368 4.55 -20.92 -15.14
C ALA A 368 5.89 -20.56 -15.79
N PHE A 369 6.68 -19.69 -15.14
CA PHE A 369 8.03 -19.37 -15.57
C PHE A 369 8.96 -20.58 -15.51
N LEU A 370 8.97 -21.31 -14.40
CA LEU A 370 9.80 -22.52 -14.24
C LEU A 370 9.40 -23.61 -15.23
N LYS A 371 8.11 -23.79 -15.50
CA LYS A 371 7.61 -24.71 -16.54
C LYS A 371 8.08 -24.33 -17.93
N LYS A 372 8.19 -23.01 -18.23
CA LYS A 372 8.71 -22.53 -19.51
C LYS A 372 10.20 -22.84 -19.71
N LEU A 373 10.99 -22.80 -18.63
CA LEU A 373 12.42 -23.13 -18.67
C LEU A 373 12.69 -24.64 -18.62
N GLY A 374 11.76 -25.42 -18.10
CA GLY A 374 11.78 -26.89 -18.13
C GLY A 374 12.61 -27.48 -17.01
N ASP A 375 13.87 -27.07 -16.86
CA ASP A 375 14.80 -27.60 -15.85
C ASP A 375 14.74 -26.80 -14.54
N CYS A 376 14.91 -27.51 -13.42
CA CYS A 376 14.93 -26.89 -12.10
C CYS A 376 15.84 -27.66 -11.15
N GLU A 377 16.67 -26.92 -10.42
CA GLU A 377 17.63 -27.50 -9.49
C GLU A 377 16.99 -27.66 -8.09
N PRO A 378 16.94 -28.88 -7.53
CA PRO A 378 16.23 -29.13 -6.28
C PRO A 378 16.74 -28.31 -5.09
N GLU A 379 18.04 -28.10 -4.98
CA GLU A 379 18.66 -27.38 -3.85
C GLU A 379 18.28 -25.90 -3.84
N VAL A 380 18.26 -25.26 -5.02
CA VAL A 380 17.87 -23.86 -5.16
C VAL A 380 16.35 -23.70 -5.11
N PHE A 381 15.61 -24.72 -5.57
CA PHE A 381 14.16 -24.76 -5.39
C PHE A 381 13.76 -24.91 -3.92
N ASP A 382 14.53 -25.62 -3.10
CA ASP A 382 14.27 -25.71 -1.65
C ASP A 382 14.42 -24.33 -0.96
N LEU A 383 15.29 -23.43 -1.45
CA LEU A 383 15.34 -22.04 -0.99
C LEU A 383 14.02 -21.30 -1.30
N PHE A 384 13.46 -21.51 -2.50
CA PHE A 384 12.16 -20.96 -2.89
C PHE A 384 11.03 -21.48 -1.98
N VAL A 385 11.05 -22.77 -1.68
CA VAL A 385 10.08 -23.44 -0.79
C VAL A 385 10.15 -22.88 0.63
N ASN A 386 11.35 -22.80 1.20
CA ASN A 386 11.58 -22.29 2.55
C ASN A 386 11.12 -20.84 2.69
N PHE A 387 11.45 -20.01 1.69
CA PHE A 387 10.97 -18.63 1.62
C PHE A 387 9.44 -18.55 1.67
N PHE A 388 8.76 -19.36 0.86
CA PHE A 388 7.30 -19.37 0.80
C PHE A 388 6.67 -19.79 2.14
N TYR A 389 7.23 -20.80 2.81
CA TYR A 389 6.77 -21.25 4.12
C TYR A 389 6.91 -20.17 5.19
N GLU A 390 8.04 -19.45 5.20
CA GLU A 390 8.28 -18.37 6.15
C GLU A 390 7.33 -17.19 5.94
N VAL A 391 7.19 -16.71 4.70
CA VAL A 391 6.22 -15.63 4.38
C VAL A 391 4.80 -16.04 4.78
N ARG A 392 4.42 -17.30 4.53
CA ARG A 392 3.12 -17.85 4.96
C ARG A 392 2.97 -17.91 6.48
N ARG A 393 4.04 -18.21 7.22
CA ARG A 393 4.02 -18.22 8.69
C ARG A 393 3.78 -16.81 9.22
N THR A 394 4.51 -15.81 8.72
CA THR A 394 4.31 -14.41 9.13
C THR A 394 2.91 -13.90 8.78
N LEU A 395 2.39 -14.31 7.62
CA LEU A 395 1.05 -13.97 7.16
C LEU A 395 -0.05 -14.55 8.07
N ARG A 396 0.14 -15.74 8.66
CA ARG A 396 -0.77 -16.30 9.67
C ARG A 396 -0.83 -15.45 10.94
N TYR A 397 0.30 -14.96 11.44
CA TYR A 397 0.33 -14.04 12.58
C TYR A 397 -0.39 -12.73 12.26
N TYR A 398 -0.24 -12.23 11.04
CA TYR A 398 -0.98 -11.05 10.58
C TYR A 398 -2.49 -11.29 10.56
N VAL A 399 -2.97 -12.46 10.11
CA VAL A 399 -4.41 -12.81 10.16
C VAL A 399 -4.92 -12.78 11.59
N SER A 400 -4.21 -13.37 12.55
CA SER A 400 -4.66 -13.37 13.96
C SER A 400 -4.74 -11.95 14.54
N ALA A 401 -3.80 -11.07 14.20
CA ALA A 401 -3.85 -9.68 14.62
C ALA A 401 -5.02 -8.93 13.95
N LEU A 402 -5.26 -9.19 12.66
CA LEU A 402 -6.35 -8.58 11.91
C LEU A 402 -7.71 -9.05 12.44
N THR A 403 -7.87 -10.33 12.83
CA THR A 403 -9.09 -10.81 13.50
C THR A 403 -9.36 -10.08 14.82
N MET A 404 -8.32 -9.82 15.62
CA MET A 404 -8.46 -9.07 16.88
C MET A 404 -8.86 -7.62 16.61
N MET A 405 -8.23 -6.97 15.61
CA MET A 405 -8.60 -5.60 15.20
C MET A 405 -10.05 -5.53 14.70
N CYS A 406 -10.51 -6.49 13.88
CA CYS A 406 -11.90 -6.58 13.46
C CYS A 406 -12.85 -6.68 14.65
N PHE A 407 -12.54 -7.53 15.63
CA PHE A 407 -13.37 -7.69 16.82
C PHE A 407 -13.49 -6.38 17.60
N ILE A 408 -12.39 -5.65 17.77
CA ILE A 408 -12.37 -4.34 18.44
C ILE A 408 -13.22 -3.32 17.66
N VAL A 409 -13.02 -3.22 16.34
CA VAL A 409 -13.77 -2.30 15.46
C VAL A 409 -15.27 -2.59 15.51
N VAL A 410 -15.67 -3.86 15.52
CA VAL A 410 -17.09 -4.25 15.63
C VAL A 410 -17.66 -3.94 17.01
N LEU A 411 -16.89 -4.11 18.09
CA LEU A 411 -17.37 -3.88 19.47
C LEU A 411 -17.49 -2.38 19.81
N THR A 412 -16.68 -1.54 19.19
CA THR A 412 -16.57 -0.11 19.57
C THR A 412 -17.87 0.68 19.41
N PRO A 413 -18.64 0.52 18.31
CA PRO A 413 -19.92 1.21 18.16
C PRO A 413 -20.94 0.81 19.23
N PHE A 414 -20.92 -0.43 19.72
CA PHE A 414 -21.78 -0.84 20.84
C PHE A 414 -21.36 -0.15 22.14
N LEU A 415 -20.05 -0.06 22.41
CA LEU A 415 -19.52 0.68 23.55
C LEU A 415 -19.90 2.17 23.45
N MET A 416 -19.78 2.79 22.28
CA MET A 416 -20.19 4.19 22.08
C MET A 416 -21.69 4.41 22.20
N ALA A 417 -22.51 3.52 21.63
CA ALA A 417 -23.96 3.62 21.77
C ALA A 417 -24.39 3.55 23.24
N SER A 418 -23.73 2.68 24.04
CA SER A 418 -24.00 2.57 25.47
C SER A 418 -23.60 3.83 26.24
N THR A 419 -22.45 4.44 25.95
CA THR A 419 -22.01 5.67 26.61
C THR A 419 -22.82 6.90 26.20
N ILE A 420 -23.24 6.99 24.93
CA ILE A 420 -24.16 8.04 24.46
C ILE A 420 -25.51 7.92 25.14
N SER A 421 -26.05 6.70 25.29
CA SER A 421 -27.35 6.49 25.92
C SER A 421 -27.32 6.89 27.40
N LEU A 422 -26.26 6.49 28.12
CA LEU A 422 -25.99 6.92 29.50
C LEU A 422 -25.83 8.44 29.61
N SER A 423 -25.11 9.06 28.69
CA SER A 423 -24.89 10.51 28.66
C SER A 423 -26.18 11.28 28.38
N TYR A 424 -27.00 10.81 27.44
CA TYR A 424 -28.26 11.47 27.07
C TYR A 424 -29.28 11.48 28.21
N GLU A 425 -29.32 10.40 29.02
CA GLU A 425 -30.17 10.32 30.22
C GLU A 425 -29.68 11.23 31.36
N ALA A 426 -28.37 11.47 31.46
CA ALA A 426 -27.78 12.29 32.52
C ALA A 426 -27.80 13.79 32.20
N THR A 427 -27.36 14.21 31.01
CA THR A 427 -27.38 15.60 30.51
C THR A 427 -27.31 15.64 28.97
N PRO A 428 -28.37 16.08 28.26
CA PRO A 428 -28.36 16.11 26.80
C PRO A 428 -27.44 17.23 26.30
N SER A 429 -26.26 16.86 25.79
CA SER A 429 -25.29 17.78 25.20
C SER A 429 -25.02 17.42 23.73
N THR A 430 -25.10 18.43 22.86
CA THR A 430 -24.90 18.30 21.40
C THR A 430 -23.45 17.98 21.03
N SER A 431 -22.55 18.43 21.89
CA SER A 431 -21.10 18.19 21.91
C SER A 431 -20.74 16.70 22.00
N VAL A 432 -21.33 15.98 22.95
CA VAL A 432 -21.11 14.54 23.16
C VAL A 432 -21.58 13.74 21.94
N LEU A 433 -22.75 14.09 21.39
CA LEU A 433 -23.29 13.45 20.20
C LEU A 433 -22.41 13.66 18.96
N LEU A 434 -21.82 14.85 18.80
CA LEU A 434 -20.93 15.17 17.68
C LEU A 434 -19.56 14.46 17.79
N ILE A 435 -19.00 14.35 19.00
CA ILE A 435 -17.75 13.60 19.25
C ILE A 435 -17.97 12.12 18.94
N SER A 436 -19.05 11.52 19.46
CA SER A 436 -19.36 10.11 19.22
C SER A 436 -19.61 9.82 17.74
N TYR A 437 -20.23 10.75 17.01
CA TYR A 437 -20.44 10.65 15.57
C TYR A 437 -19.13 10.59 14.77
N VAL A 438 -18.26 11.58 14.98
CA VAL A 438 -16.96 11.68 14.27
C VAL A 438 -16.10 10.46 14.55
N SER A 439 -16.21 9.92 15.76
CA SER A 439 -15.46 8.76 16.22
C SER A 439 -15.92 7.45 15.58
N VAL A 440 -17.24 7.24 15.52
CA VAL A 440 -17.85 6.08 14.84
C VAL A 440 -17.54 6.10 13.34
N LEU A 441 -17.49 7.27 12.73
CA LEU A 441 -17.10 7.40 11.33
C LEU A 441 -15.62 7.22 11.09
N ALA A 442 -14.77 7.76 11.96
CA ALA A 442 -13.33 7.56 11.89
C ALA A 442 -12.92 6.09 12.09
N LEU A 443 -13.76 5.28 12.77
CA LEU A 443 -13.58 3.83 12.94
C LEU A 443 -14.14 2.99 11.78
N GLY A 444 -15.17 3.48 11.09
CA GLY A 444 -15.78 2.81 9.94
C GLY A 444 -15.06 3.06 8.61
N TYR A 445 -14.17 4.07 8.59
CA TYR A 445 -13.29 4.44 7.47
C TYR A 445 -11.87 3.90 7.66
#